data_AF-A0A5D3DFQ0-F1
#
_entry.id   AF-A0A5D3DFQ0-F1
#
_cell.length_a   1.000
_cell.length_b   1.000
_cell.length_c   1.000
_cell.angle_alpha   90.00
_cell.angle_beta   90.00
_cell.angle_gamma   90.00
#
_symmetry.space_group_name_H-M   'P 1'
#
loop_
_entity.id
_entity.type
_entity.pdbx_description
1 polymer ?
#
loop_
_entity_poly.entity_id
_entity_poly.type
_entity_poly.pdbx_seq_one_letter_code
_entity_poly.pdbx_strand_id
1 'polypeptide(L)'
;MDLTCLSASSFDVCGGLRFRHGIIVSIVHSPLSGFQVSGMGLIITFGRIDGWETSPFGDCFHKFINLNNLTDINIEAGRYEVIFSLEGLLECQKINQDAEDAFKKTVEVDRLIDTLRSASSKELQKLVLQNVLAFNENFWIRLAARTDTCKSEDDKKDYEELAASVMSIVDHLVHKTKEKIESSTDILKEILKPVVDDVEEIAWPPRDPGALKLMEKEIIHREQEGQLDEGFLAEVSAQLRQAKEDGDKPGLEAMLQKVLQLYASTVLSKRSYAKKGEEVLKAELFLETIIKAPEEEWNKLLINGLTIGKGDVSPDELDGVIKKRIERTLIRTEGGSYQQRVLTEYLKGIQSRSEEITHLLQGKTQ
;
A
#
# COMPACT_ATOMS: atom_id res chain seq x y z
N MET A 1 -3.77 44.26 -37.87
CA MET A 1 -3.04 45.08 -36.87
C MET A 1 -1.63 45.18 -37.36
N ASP A 2 -1.15 46.41 -37.50
CA ASP A 2 0.09 46.80 -38.17
C ASP A 2 1.34 46.16 -37.55
N LEU A 3 2.27 45.73 -38.39
CA LEU A 3 3.61 45.29 -38.01
C LEU A 3 4.62 46.32 -38.51
N THR A 4 5.04 47.21 -37.61
CA THR A 4 6.19 48.09 -37.80
C THR A 4 7.48 47.33 -37.50
N CYS A 5 8.43 47.46 -38.43
CA CYS A 5 9.80 46.94 -38.34
C CYS A 5 10.54 47.49 -37.10
N LEU A 6 11.22 46.61 -36.36
CA LEU A 6 12.25 46.98 -35.39
C LEU A 6 13.57 46.30 -35.78
N SER A 7 14.53 47.13 -36.17
CA SER A 7 15.91 46.77 -36.46
C SER A 7 16.81 46.85 -35.22
N ALA A 8 17.97 46.20 -35.33
CA ALA A 8 19.20 46.36 -34.52
C ALA A 8 19.24 45.54 -33.22
N SER A 9 20.39 45.10 -32.69
CA SER A 9 21.75 44.82 -33.16
C SER A 9 22.48 44.21 -31.95
N SER A 10 23.41 43.28 -32.17
CA SER A 10 24.41 42.78 -31.18
C SER A 10 23.88 41.96 -30.00
N PHE A 11 24.22 40.66 -29.90
CA PHE A 11 24.65 39.99 -28.67
C PHE A 11 25.16 38.57 -28.92
N ASP A 12 26.03 38.15 -27.99
CA ASP A 12 27.05 37.11 -28.03
C ASP A 12 26.60 35.64 -27.94
N VAL A 13 27.55 34.79 -28.30
CA VAL A 13 27.59 33.33 -28.28
C VAL A 13 27.35 32.77 -26.86
N CYS A 14 26.60 31.67 -26.76
CA CYS A 14 26.33 30.87 -25.54
C CYS A 14 25.48 31.54 -24.43
N GLY A 15 24.16 31.34 -24.46
CA GLY A 15 23.28 31.66 -23.33
C GLY A 15 21.87 31.11 -23.51
N GLY A 16 21.37 30.37 -22.51
CA GLY A 16 20.07 29.69 -22.54
C GLY A 16 18.85 30.62 -22.64
N LEU A 17 17.79 30.10 -23.23
CA LEU A 17 16.51 30.78 -23.40
C LEU A 17 15.55 30.49 -22.23
N ARG A 18 15.10 31.54 -21.55
CA ARG A 18 13.93 31.51 -20.65
C ARG A 18 12.66 31.78 -21.46
N PHE A 19 11.66 30.93 -21.25
CA PHE A 19 10.38 30.95 -21.97
C PHE A 19 9.30 31.74 -21.20
N ARG A 20 8.61 32.65 -21.87
CA ARG A 20 7.25 33.07 -21.50
C ARG A 20 6.43 33.28 -22.77
N HIS A 21 5.35 32.49 -22.88
CA HIS A 21 4.22 32.62 -23.80
C HIS A 21 4.55 32.68 -25.30
N GLY A 22 4.54 31.49 -25.94
CA GLY A 22 4.12 31.31 -27.34
C GLY A 22 5.13 31.72 -28.41
N ILE A 23 5.87 30.71 -28.92
CA ILE A 23 6.55 30.68 -30.22
C ILE A 23 7.65 31.75 -30.40
N ILE A 24 8.90 31.37 -30.15
CA ILE A 24 10.07 32.07 -30.70
C ILE A 24 10.88 31.07 -31.50
N VAL A 25 10.82 31.20 -32.83
CA VAL A 25 11.75 30.55 -33.75
C VAL A 25 12.97 31.47 -33.84
N SER A 26 14.10 31.09 -33.25
CA SER A 26 15.37 31.78 -33.48
C SER A 26 15.86 31.47 -34.89
N ILE A 27 15.52 32.33 -35.85
CA ILE A 27 16.15 32.35 -37.16
C ILE A 27 17.49 33.06 -37.00
N VAL A 28 18.58 32.35 -37.26
CA VAL A 28 19.92 32.94 -37.44
C VAL A 28 19.78 34.03 -38.49
N HIS A 29 19.99 35.29 -38.09
CA HIS A 29 19.73 36.47 -38.92
C HIS A 29 20.51 36.39 -40.24
N SER A 30 19.80 36.07 -41.31
CA SER A 30 20.22 36.31 -42.69
C SER A 30 19.18 37.26 -43.30
N PRO A 31 19.54 38.33 -44.04
CA PRO A 31 18.63 39.44 -44.38
C PRO A 31 17.46 39.08 -45.32
N LEU A 32 17.25 37.80 -45.64
CA LEU A 32 16.38 37.33 -46.72
C LEU A 32 15.34 36.29 -46.27
N SER A 33 15.07 36.14 -44.97
CA SER A 33 14.07 35.18 -44.46
C SER A 33 12.74 35.83 -44.08
N GLY A 34 11.63 35.23 -44.52
CA GLY A 34 10.25 35.61 -44.18
C GLY A 34 9.48 34.45 -43.56
N PHE A 35 8.40 34.72 -42.82
CA PHE A 35 7.53 33.70 -42.22
C PHE A 35 6.05 34.00 -42.50
N GLN A 36 5.25 32.95 -42.72
CA GLN A 36 3.81 33.06 -42.94
C GLN A 36 3.08 31.93 -42.20
N VAL A 37 2.03 32.28 -41.44
CA VAL A 37 1.13 31.31 -40.80
C VAL A 37 -0.12 31.16 -41.65
N SER A 38 -0.43 29.94 -42.06
CA SER A 38 -1.69 29.59 -42.73
C SER A 38 -2.49 28.63 -41.84
N GLY A 39 -3.81 28.54 -42.02
CA GLY A 39 -4.69 27.67 -41.23
C GLY A 39 -4.36 26.17 -41.26
N MET A 40 -3.39 25.75 -42.08
CA MET A 40 -2.92 24.36 -42.20
C MET A 40 -1.45 24.14 -41.78
N GLY A 41 -0.70 25.18 -41.37
CA GLY A 41 0.71 25.03 -40.99
C GLY A 41 1.54 26.32 -40.91
N LEU A 42 2.80 26.18 -40.47
CA LEU A 42 3.80 27.26 -40.43
C LEU A 42 4.74 27.12 -41.63
N ILE A 43 4.88 28.19 -42.42
CA ILE A 43 5.83 28.23 -43.55
C ILE A 43 6.97 29.16 -43.19
N ILE A 44 8.20 28.64 -43.23
CA ILE A 44 9.43 29.42 -43.07
C ILE A 44 10.16 29.45 -44.40
N THR A 45 10.37 30.66 -44.94
CA THR A 45 11.03 30.86 -46.23
C THR A 45 12.43 31.40 -45.99
N PHE A 46 13.44 30.71 -46.53
CA PHE A 46 14.83 31.17 -46.54
C PHE A 46 15.21 31.69 -47.93
N GLY A 47 15.83 32.87 -47.98
CA GLY A 47 16.39 33.41 -49.21
C GLY A 47 17.71 32.75 -49.62
N ARG A 48 18.09 32.97 -50.88
CA ARG A 48 19.22 32.33 -51.56
C ARG A 48 20.55 32.49 -50.80
N ILE A 49 21.17 31.36 -50.45
CA ILE A 49 22.54 31.29 -49.91
C ILE A 49 23.37 30.43 -50.87
N ASP A 50 24.26 31.04 -51.65
CA ASP A 50 25.11 30.32 -52.59
C ASP A 50 26.18 29.50 -51.81
N GLY A 51 26.38 28.22 -52.17
CA GLY A 51 27.37 27.32 -51.54
C GLY A 51 26.92 26.59 -50.26
N TRP A 52 25.62 26.59 -49.97
CA TRP A 52 25.07 26.04 -48.72
C TRP A 52 25.18 24.51 -48.57
N GLU A 53 25.04 23.73 -49.65
CA GLU A 53 25.08 22.25 -49.66
C GLU A 53 26.40 21.66 -49.15
N THR A 54 27.50 22.40 -49.27
CA THR A 54 28.83 21.97 -48.81
C THR A 54 29.26 22.65 -47.52
N SER A 55 28.37 23.43 -46.91
CA SER A 55 28.63 24.12 -45.66
C SER A 55 28.24 23.25 -44.46
N PRO A 56 28.92 23.38 -43.31
CA PRO A 56 28.51 22.73 -42.06
C PRO A 56 27.07 23.09 -41.63
N PHE A 57 26.56 24.22 -42.13
CA PHE A 57 25.19 24.68 -41.92
C PHE A 57 24.18 23.84 -42.71
N GLY A 58 24.51 23.45 -43.95
CA GLY A 58 23.68 22.57 -44.79
C GLY A 58 23.54 21.17 -44.21
N ASP A 59 24.64 20.60 -43.69
CA ASP A 59 24.61 19.30 -43.00
C ASP A 59 23.77 19.34 -41.71
N CYS A 60 23.90 20.42 -40.93
CA CYS A 60 23.13 20.61 -39.70
C CYS A 60 21.63 20.79 -39.99
N PHE A 61 21.31 21.51 -41.08
CA PHE A 61 19.95 21.72 -41.56
C PHE A 61 19.32 20.41 -42.07
N HIS A 62 20.05 19.61 -42.86
CA HIS A 62 19.58 18.29 -43.29
C HIS A 62 19.34 17.32 -42.12
N LYS A 63 20.19 17.37 -41.08
CA LYS A 63 19.98 16.61 -39.85
C LYS A 63 18.72 17.06 -39.11
N PHE A 64 18.50 18.38 -39.02
CA PHE A 64 17.33 18.98 -38.40
C PHE A 64 16.02 18.61 -39.12
N ILE A 65 16.02 18.61 -40.46
CA ILE A 65 14.88 18.16 -41.29
C ILE A 65 14.57 16.68 -40.99
N ASN A 66 15.59 15.81 -41.02
CA ASN A 66 15.43 14.36 -40.83
C ASN A 66 15.00 13.99 -39.40
N LEU A 67 15.42 14.75 -38.38
CA LEU A 67 15.07 14.51 -36.98
C LEU A 67 13.63 14.90 -36.63
N ASN A 68 13.00 15.79 -37.41
CA ASN A 68 11.69 16.36 -37.09
C ASN A 68 10.58 15.99 -38.10
N ASN A 69 10.81 15.00 -38.98
CA ASN A 69 9.82 14.49 -39.94
C ASN A 69 9.10 15.59 -40.75
N LEU A 70 9.84 16.60 -41.19
CA LEU A 70 9.27 17.74 -41.92
C LEU A 70 8.85 17.31 -43.32
N THR A 71 7.57 17.52 -43.64
CA THR A 71 6.90 16.78 -44.72
C THR A 71 7.12 17.33 -46.12
N ASP A 72 7.50 18.59 -46.31
CA ASP A 72 7.76 19.12 -47.66
C ASP A 72 8.77 20.28 -47.65
N ILE A 73 9.83 20.14 -48.45
CA ILE A 73 10.72 21.24 -48.85
C ILE A 73 10.41 21.56 -50.31
N ASN A 74 9.79 22.70 -50.57
CA ASN A 74 9.65 23.18 -51.94
C ASN A 74 10.89 23.97 -52.34
N ILE A 75 11.53 23.56 -53.44
CA ILE A 75 12.73 24.20 -53.98
C ILE A 75 12.36 24.79 -55.34
N GLU A 76 11.93 26.05 -55.35
CA GLU A 76 11.72 26.80 -56.57
C GLU A 76 12.70 27.97 -56.66
N ALA A 77 13.50 27.97 -57.74
CA ALA A 77 14.35 29.08 -58.17
C ALA A 77 15.11 29.80 -57.03
N GLY A 78 15.81 29.04 -56.17
CA GLY A 78 16.69 29.59 -55.15
C GLY A 78 16.02 30.10 -53.87
N ARG A 79 14.76 29.71 -53.62
CA ARG A 79 14.09 29.86 -52.32
C ARG A 79 13.76 28.51 -51.72
N TYR A 80 14.01 28.37 -50.42
CA TYR A 80 13.70 27.17 -49.65
C TYR A 80 12.50 27.47 -48.75
N GLU A 81 11.41 26.73 -48.94
CA GLU A 81 10.25 26.78 -48.07
C GLU A 81 10.18 25.49 -47.25
N VAL A 82 10.26 25.62 -45.94
CA VAL A 82 10.02 24.51 -45.00
C VAL A 82 8.61 24.66 -44.46
N ILE A 83 7.77 23.69 -44.77
CA ILE A 83 6.37 23.66 -44.33
C ILE A 83 6.26 22.70 -43.15
N PHE A 84 5.91 23.24 -41.98
CA PHE A 84 5.58 22.44 -40.81
C PHE A 84 4.07 22.18 -40.82
N SER A 85 3.68 20.91 -40.95
CA SER A 85 2.29 20.50 -40.76
C SER A 85 1.87 20.75 -39.31
N LEU A 86 0.58 21.04 -39.09
CA LEU A 86 0.02 21.15 -37.73
C LEU A 86 0.27 19.89 -36.90
N GLU A 87 0.16 18.72 -37.52
CA GLU A 87 0.45 17.42 -36.88
C GLU A 87 1.93 17.31 -36.46
N GLY A 88 2.87 17.69 -37.32
CA GLY A 88 4.31 17.66 -37.00
C GLY A 88 4.70 18.65 -35.89
N LEU A 89 4.06 19.82 -35.82
CA LEU A 89 4.27 20.79 -34.74
C LEU A 89 3.73 20.27 -33.39
N LEU A 90 2.57 19.61 -33.40
CA LEU A 90 1.99 18.95 -32.23
C LEU A 90 2.88 17.80 -31.73
N GLU A 91 3.45 17.02 -32.65
CA GLU A 91 4.37 15.93 -32.32
C GLU A 91 5.69 16.45 -31.73
N CYS A 92 6.27 17.51 -32.28
CA CYS A 92 7.45 18.17 -31.71
C CYS A 92 7.18 18.75 -30.31
N GLN A 93 5.99 19.33 -30.10
CA GLN A 93 5.59 19.83 -28.79
C GLN A 93 5.47 18.69 -27.77
N LYS A 94 4.89 17.55 -28.18
CA LYS A 94 4.76 16.36 -27.34
C LYS A 94 6.13 15.77 -26.98
N ILE A 95 7.05 15.64 -27.95
CA ILE A 95 8.42 15.16 -27.72
C ILE A 95 9.16 16.06 -26.73
N ASN A 96 8.99 17.38 -26.82
CA ASN A 96 9.61 18.33 -25.89
C ASN A 96 9.01 18.21 -24.48
N GLN A 97 7.70 18.02 -24.38
CA GLN A 97 7.01 17.85 -23.10
C GLN A 97 7.39 16.51 -22.44
N ASP A 98 7.47 15.44 -23.21
CA ASP A 98 7.93 14.11 -22.77
C ASP A 98 9.40 14.17 -22.33
N ALA A 99 10.25 14.93 -23.03
CA ALA A 99 11.64 15.15 -22.65
C ALA A 99 11.79 15.98 -21.37
N GLU A 100 10.95 17.01 -21.18
CA GLU A 100 10.94 17.82 -19.96
C GLU A 100 10.49 17.01 -18.75
N ASP A 101 9.49 16.15 -18.91
CA ASP A 101 9.00 15.28 -17.84
C ASP A 101 9.99 14.16 -17.51
N ALA A 102 10.68 13.58 -18.50
CA ALA A 102 11.79 12.66 -18.29
C ALA A 102 12.96 13.33 -17.55
N PHE A 103 13.27 14.59 -17.89
CA PHE A 103 14.29 15.37 -17.19
C PHE A 103 13.90 15.64 -15.73
N LYS A 104 12.65 16.04 -15.45
CA LYS A 104 12.17 16.25 -14.08
C LYS A 104 12.29 14.99 -13.23
N LYS A 105 11.86 13.84 -13.77
CA LYS A 105 12.01 12.54 -13.08
C LYS A 105 13.47 12.20 -12.80
N THR A 106 14.37 12.50 -13.73
CA THR A 106 15.82 12.28 -13.54
C THR A 106 16.37 13.16 -12.41
N VAL A 107 15.97 14.42 -12.35
CA VAL A 107 16.39 15.36 -11.29
C VAL A 107 15.88 14.93 -9.92
N GLU A 108 14.67 14.40 -9.82
CA GLU A 108 14.12 13.88 -8.56
C GLU A 108 14.91 12.66 -8.05
N VAL A 109 15.26 11.75 -8.95
CA VAL A 109 16.13 10.60 -8.62
C VAL A 109 17.51 11.07 -8.18
N ASP A 110 18.10 12.06 -8.86
CA ASP A 110 19.40 12.61 -8.48
C ASP A 110 19.39 13.24 -7.07
N ARG A 111 18.33 13.99 -6.75
CA ARG A 111 18.13 14.56 -5.40
C ARG A 111 18.00 13.48 -4.33
N LEU A 112 17.30 12.39 -4.64
CA LEU A 112 17.18 11.26 -3.73
C LEU A 112 18.55 10.61 -3.49
N ILE A 113 19.34 10.40 -4.54
CA ILE A 113 20.71 9.86 -4.43
C ILE A 113 21.59 10.76 -3.54
N ASP A 114 21.55 12.08 -3.72
CA ASP A 114 22.33 13.02 -2.90
C ASP A 114 21.89 13.01 -1.43
N THR A 115 20.58 12.89 -1.19
CA THR A 115 20.01 12.81 0.16
C THR A 115 20.43 11.51 0.86
N LEU A 116 20.44 10.38 0.13
CA LEU A 116 20.88 9.09 0.66
C LEU A 116 22.39 9.08 0.95
N ARG A 117 23.20 9.68 0.06
CA ARG A 117 24.66 9.76 0.22
C ARG A 117 25.08 10.58 1.44
N SER A 118 24.34 11.64 1.76
CA SER A 118 24.65 12.52 2.89
C SER A 118 24.06 12.04 4.23
N ALA A 119 23.26 10.98 4.22
CA ALA A 119 22.58 10.47 5.41
C ALA A 119 23.49 9.62 6.31
N SER A 120 23.30 9.71 7.63
CA SER A 120 23.92 8.75 8.56
C SER A 120 23.28 7.37 8.46
N SER A 121 23.95 6.31 8.95
CA SER A 121 23.44 4.93 8.88
C SER A 121 22.00 4.76 9.42
N LYS A 122 21.63 5.45 10.51
CA LYS A 122 20.26 5.41 11.06
C LYS A 122 19.25 6.19 10.21
N GLU A 123 19.68 7.30 9.62
CA GLU A 123 18.84 8.11 8.74
C GLU A 123 18.65 7.46 7.38
N LEU A 124 19.67 6.77 6.86
CA LEU A 124 19.63 5.99 5.64
C LEU A 124 18.53 4.92 5.71
N GLN A 125 18.47 4.16 6.81
CA GLN A 125 17.41 3.18 7.03
C GLN A 125 16.02 3.83 6.98
N LYS A 126 15.84 4.97 7.66
CA LYS A 126 14.56 5.71 7.67
C LYS A 126 14.18 6.25 6.29
N LEU A 127 15.14 6.78 5.54
CA LEU A 127 14.92 7.32 4.19
C LEU A 127 14.57 6.22 3.18
N VAL A 128 15.23 5.07 3.28
CA VAL A 128 14.91 3.89 2.46
C VAL A 128 13.50 3.39 2.77
N LEU A 129 13.09 3.36 4.04
CA LEU A 129 11.73 3.00 4.43
C LEU A 129 10.66 3.94 3.85
N GLN A 130 10.92 5.25 3.92
CA GLN A 130 9.96 6.26 3.47
C GLN A 130 9.83 6.35 1.95
N ASN A 131 10.84 5.89 1.21
CA ASN A 131 10.91 6.02 -0.25
C ASN A 131 10.98 4.65 -0.94
N VAL A 132 10.46 3.58 -0.32
CA VAL A 132 10.67 2.21 -0.81
C VAL A 132 10.24 2.00 -2.27
N LEU A 133 9.15 2.67 -2.69
CA LEU A 133 8.61 2.60 -4.05
C LEU A 133 9.47 3.36 -5.08
N ALA A 134 10.39 4.23 -4.63
CA ALA A 134 11.28 4.99 -5.50
C ALA A 134 12.50 4.18 -5.97
N PHE A 135 12.81 3.03 -5.33
CA PHE A 135 13.94 2.16 -5.69
C PHE A 135 13.61 1.18 -6.83
N ASN A 136 13.18 1.73 -7.96
CA ASN A 136 12.86 0.98 -9.18
C ASN A 136 14.07 0.90 -10.14
N GLU A 137 13.90 0.25 -11.30
CA GLU A 137 14.97 0.10 -12.32
C GLU A 137 15.64 1.44 -12.69
N ASN A 138 14.86 2.51 -12.82
CA ASN A 138 15.36 3.83 -13.18
C ASN A 138 16.29 4.42 -12.11
N PHE A 139 16.03 4.16 -10.82
CA PHE A 139 16.93 4.56 -9.73
C PHE A 139 18.30 3.89 -9.85
N TRP A 140 18.33 2.57 -10.09
CA TRP A 140 19.58 1.81 -10.18
C TRP A 140 20.41 2.17 -11.41
N ILE A 141 19.75 2.34 -12.57
CA ILE A 141 20.42 2.82 -13.80
C ILE A 141 21.02 4.21 -13.57
N ARG A 142 20.30 5.10 -12.88
CA ARG A 142 20.79 6.45 -12.62
C ARG A 142 21.98 6.46 -11.64
N LEU A 143 21.91 5.62 -10.61
CA LEU A 143 23.01 5.45 -9.65
C LEU A 143 24.27 4.91 -10.34
N ALA A 144 24.14 3.91 -11.21
CA ALA A 144 25.26 3.38 -11.98
C ALA A 144 25.89 4.44 -12.91
N ALA A 145 25.08 5.22 -13.62
CA ALA A 145 25.56 6.32 -14.46
C ALA A 145 26.31 7.41 -13.65
N ARG A 146 25.94 7.63 -12.38
CA ARG A 146 26.64 8.55 -11.47
C ARG A 146 27.98 7.97 -11.01
N THR A 147 28.04 6.67 -10.73
CA THR A 147 29.30 5.97 -10.44
C THR A 147 30.27 6.07 -11.62
N ASP A 148 29.80 5.85 -12.85
CA ASP A 148 30.64 5.90 -14.06
C ASP A 148 31.17 7.29 -14.39
N THR A 149 30.47 8.34 -13.96
CA THR A 149 30.86 9.75 -14.20
C THR A 149 31.77 10.32 -13.10
N CYS A 150 32.08 9.53 -12.06
CA CYS A 150 33.00 9.93 -10.98
C CYS A 150 34.45 9.98 -11.47
N LYS A 151 35.14 11.08 -11.13
CA LYS A 151 36.55 11.31 -11.51
C LYS A 151 37.54 10.71 -10.51
N SER A 152 37.12 10.54 -9.25
CA SER A 152 37.92 9.96 -8.17
C SER A 152 37.52 8.50 -7.95
N GLU A 153 38.51 7.63 -7.72
CA GLU A 153 38.26 6.25 -7.30
C GLU A 153 37.63 6.16 -5.91
N ASP A 154 37.89 7.15 -5.05
CA ASP A 154 37.28 7.25 -3.72
C ASP A 154 35.76 7.51 -3.81
N ASP A 155 35.36 8.44 -4.69
CA ASP A 155 33.95 8.75 -4.95
C ASP A 155 33.20 7.56 -5.56
N LYS A 156 33.86 6.79 -6.43
CA LYS A 156 33.26 5.56 -7.00
C LYS A 156 32.94 4.56 -5.90
N LYS A 157 33.89 4.35 -5.00
CA LYS A 157 33.75 3.42 -3.89
C LYS A 157 32.62 3.82 -2.93
N ASP A 158 32.48 5.12 -2.64
CA ASP A 158 31.34 5.63 -1.86
C ASP A 158 29.98 5.28 -2.50
N TYR A 159 29.86 5.40 -3.82
CA TYR A 159 28.61 5.07 -4.53
C TYR A 159 28.33 3.57 -4.56
N GLU A 160 29.38 2.73 -4.68
CA GLU A 160 29.27 1.27 -4.58
C GLU A 160 28.83 0.83 -3.18
N GLU A 161 29.42 1.40 -2.13
CA GLU A 161 29.05 1.13 -0.74
C GLU A 161 27.63 1.61 -0.42
N LEU A 162 27.23 2.77 -0.94
CA LEU A 162 25.86 3.26 -0.85
C LEU A 162 24.87 2.32 -1.55
N ALA A 163 25.19 1.87 -2.77
CA ALA A 163 24.36 0.93 -3.53
C ALA A 163 24.18 -0.39 -2.77
N ALA A 164 25.27 -0.96 -2.25
CA ALA A 164 25.24 -2.19 -1.46
C ALA A 164 24.42 -2.02 -0.17
N SER A 165 24.55 -0.88 0.51
CA SER A 165 23.83 -0.58 1.74
C SER A 165 22.33 -0.41 1.49
N VAL A 166 21.94 0.38 0.47
CA VAL A 166 20.53 0.56 0.10
C VAL A 166 19.92 -0.77 -0.37
N MET A 167 20.64 -1.53 -1.19
CA MET A 167 20.20 -2.84 -1.68
C MET A 167 20.00 -3.82 -0.52
N SER A 168 20.92 -3.88 0.44
CA SER A 168 20.78 -4.74 1.62
C SER A 168 19.57 -4.36 2.49
N ILE A 169 19.28 -3.06 2.66
CA ILE A 169 18.12 -2.59 3.43
C ILE A 169 16.81 -2.90 2.67
N VAL A 170 16.76 -2.64 1.37
CA VAL A 170 15.60 -2.95 0.51
C VAL A 170 15.38 -4.46 0.47
N ASP A 171 16.43 -5.25 0.32
CA ASP A 171 16.37 -6.72 0.29
C ASP A 171 15.91 -7.26 1.64
N HIS A 172 16.43 -6.75 2.76
CA HIS A 172 15.92 -7.12 4.09
C HIS A 172 14.44 -6.74 4.28
N LEU A 173 13.99 -5.63 3.72
CA LEU A 173 12.58 -5.22 3.78
C LEU A 173 11.69 -6.08 2.89
N VAL A 174 12.13 -6.36 1.66
CA VAL A 174 11.43 -7.24 0.72
C VAL A 174 11.39 -8.65 1.26
N HIS A 175 12.50 -9.18 1.81
CA HIS A 175 12.54 -10.46 2.51
C HIS A 175 11.64 -10.46 3.74
N LYS A 176 11.68 -9.44 4.60
CA LYS A 176 10.75 -9.34 5.75
C LYS A 176 9.27 -9.25 5.32
N THR A 177 8.99 -8.70 4.14
CA THR A 177 7.64 -8.63 3.56
C THR A 177 7.26 -9.93 2.83
N LYS A 178 8.23 -10.65 2.24
CA LYS A 178 8.05 -11.85 1.40
C LYS A 178 8.15 -13.15 2.19
N GLU A 179 8.93 -13.19 3.28
CA GLU A 179 9.02 -14.29 4.24
C GLU A 179 7.81 -14.34 5.20
N LYS A 180 6.94 -13.32 5.20
CA LYS A 180 5.73 -13.27 6.04
C LYS A 180 4.43 -13.00 5.26
N ILE A 181 4.27 -13.56 4.07
CA ILE A 181 2.91 -13.87 3.55
C ILE A 181 2.67 -15.35 3.82
N GLU A 182 2.59 -15.71 5.10
CA GLU A 182 1.97 -16.98 5.46
C GLU A 182 0.52 -16.91 4.98
N SER A 183 0.07 -17.92 4.24
CA SER A 183 -1.34 -17.95 3.84
C SER A 183 -2.21 -18.07 5.10
N SER A 184 -3.45 -17.59 5.05
CA SER A 184 -4.43 -17.79 6.13
C SER A 184 -4.52 -19.27 6.55
N THR A 185 -4.35 -20.18 5.59
CA THR A 185 -4.32 -21.62 5.83
C THR A 185 -3.08 -22.09 6.59
N ASP A 186 -1.90 -21.54 6.32
CA ASP A 186 -0.67 -21.91 7.02
C ASP A 186 -0.69 -21.38 8.46
N ILE A 187 -1.19 -20.15 8.66
CA ILE A 187 -1.45 -19.59 9.98
C ILE A 187 -2.42 -20.48 10.76
N LEU A 188 -3.52 -20.89 10.13
CA LEU A 188 -4.51 -21.77 10.74
C LEU A 188 -3.91 -23.13 11.13
N LYS A 189 -3.09 -23.74 10.27
CA LYS A 189 -2.42 -25.03 10.57
C LYS A 189 -1.52 -24.91 11.79
N GLU A 190 -0.70 -23.87 11.89
CA GLU A 190 0.17 -23.67 13.05
C GLU A 190 -0.64 -23.43 14.34
N ILE A 191 -1.77 -22.71 14.28
CA ILE A 191 -2.68 -22.57 15.41
C ILE A 191 -3.27 -23.92 15.84
N LEU A 192 -3.65 -24.77 14.88
CA LEU A 192 -4.29 -26.07 15.16
C LEU A 192 -3.29 -27.18 15.50
N LYS A 193 -2.01 -26.98 15.19
CA LYS A 193 -0.93 -27.95 15.39
C LYS A 193 -0.92 -28.61 16.77
N PRO A 194 -1.09 -27.89 17.90
CA PRO A 194 -1.06 -28.50 19.23
C PRO A 194 -2.18 -29.52 19.50
N VAL A 195 -3.24 -29.51 18.68
CA VAL A 195 -4.39 -30.42 18.79
C VAL A 195 -4.33 -31.56 17.77
N VAL A 196 -3.58 -31.36 16.68
CA VAL A 196 -3.51 -32.29 15.54
C VAL A 196 -2.25 -33.16 15.58
N ASP A 197 -1.12 -32.60 16.04
CA ASP A 197 0.12 -33.35 16.21
C ASP A 197 0.11 -34.10 17.56
N ASP A 198 0.68 -35.31 17.58
CA ASP A 198 0.90 -36.18 18.76
C ASP A 198 -0.28 -37.00 19.32
N VAL A 199 -1.39 -37.18 18.59
CA VAL A 199 -2.52 -38.03 19.05
C VAL A 199 -2.94 -39.06 17.97
N GLU A 200 -2.94 -40.36 18.32
CA GLU A 200 -3.41 -41.46 17.42
C GLU A 200 -4.89 -41.32 17.06
N GLU A 201 -5.69 -40.74 17.97
CA GLU A 201 -7.11 -40.48 17.77
C GLU A 201 -7.45 -39.06 18.24
N ILE A 202 -7.84 -38.21 17.29
CA ILE A 202 -8.11 -36.81 17.61
C ILE A 202 -9.48 -36.70 18.29
N ALA A 203 -9.49 -36.28 19.55
CA ALA A 203 -10.71 -36.08 20.32
C ALA A 203 -11.39 -34.75 19.92
N TRP A 204 -12.64 -34.85 19.48
CA TRP A 204 -13.45 -33.69 19.07
C TRP A 204 -14.69 -33.54 19.96
N PRO A 205 -14.95 -32.34 20.53
CA PRO A 205 -14.18 -31.10 20.42
C PRO A 205 -12.83 -31.15 21.17
N PRO A 206 -11.87 -30.26 20.84
CA PRO A 206 -10.58 -30.20 21.55
C PRO A 206 -10.80 -29.85 23.03
N ARG A 207 -10.41 -30.77 23.91
CA ARG A 207 -10.62 -30.64 25.37
C ARG A 207 -9.34 -30.67 26.18
N ASP A 208 -8.20 -30.98 25.57
CA ASP A 208 -6.94 -31.04 26.29
C ASP A 208 -6.53 -29.63 26.76
N PRO A 209 -6.45 -29.37 28.08
CA PRO A 209 -6.14 -28.03 28.58
C PRO A 209 -4.70 -27.59 28.25
N GLY A 210 -3.79 -28.53 27.97
CA GLY A 210 -2.41 -28.24 27.56
C GLY A 210 -2.37 -27.68 26.14
N ALA A 211 -2.95 -28.42 25.20
CA ALA A 211 -3.08 -28.04 23.80
C ALA A 211 -3.83 -26.71 23.63
N LEU A 212 -4.96 -26.54 24.33
CA LEU A 212 -5.73 -25.28 24.28
C LEU A 212 -4.93 -24.07 24.75
N LYS A 213 -4.09 -24.21 25.78
CA LYS A 213 -3.19 -23.13 26.22
C LYS A 213 -2.10 -22.82 25.20
N LEU A 214 -1.63 -23.82 24.44
CA LEU A 214 -0.68 -23.59 23.36
C LEU A 214 -1.36 -22.88 22.19
N MET A 215 -2.58 -23.27 21.82
CA MET A 215 -3.38 -22.57 20.81
C MET A 215 -3.64 -21.11 21.22
N GLU A 216 -4.02 -20.87 22.47
CA GLU A 216 -4.27 -19.52 23.00
C GLU A 216 -3.01 -18.65 22.90
N LYS A 217 -1.84 -19.18 23.29
CA LYS A 217 -0.56 -18.49 23.15
C LYS A 217 -0.26 -18.14 21.69
N GLU A 218 -0.52 -19.08 20.78
CA GLU A 218 -0.31 -18.85 19.35
C GLU A 218 -1.22 -17.74 18.83
N ILE A 219 -2.52 -17.79 19.15
CA ILE A 219 -3.48 -16.74 18.79
C ILE A 219 -3.06 -15.38 19.32
N ILE A 220 -2.63 -15.29 20.59
CA ILE A 220 -2.15 -14.04 21.18
C ILE A 220 -0.93 -13.52 20.43
N HIS A 221 0.02 -14.39 20.08
CA HIS A 221 1.21 -14.01 19.32
C HIS A 221 0.85 -13.50 17.92
N ARG A 222 0.08 -14.26 17.14
CA ARG A 222 -0.34 -13.89 15.77
C ARG A 222 -1.17 -12.61 15.73
N GLU A 223 -2.04 -12.41 16.72
CA GLU A 223 -2.84 -11.18 16.84
C GLU A 223 -1.97 -9.95 17.18
N GLN A 224 -0.90 -10.12 17.95
CA GLN A 224 0.06 -9.04 18.21
C GLN A 224 0.89 -8.69 16.98
N GLU A 225 1.18 -9.68 16.12
CA GLU A 225 1.86 -9.47 14.85
C GLU A 225 0.94 -8.93 13.74
N GLY A 226 -0.38 -8.88 13.98
CA GLY A 226 -1.37 -8.41 13.01
C GLY A 226 -1.67 -9.41 11.89
N GLN A 227 -1.38 -10.70 12.12
CA GLN A 227 -1.57 -11.78 11.14
C GLN A 227 -2.99 -12.37 11.17
N LEU A 228 -3.79 -12.08 12.21
CA LEU A 228 -5.19 -12.49 12.31
C LEU A 228 -6.11 -11.39 11.73
N ASP A 229 -5.84 -11.01 10.49
CA ASP A 229 -6.53 -9.94 9.78
C ASP A 229 -7.89 -10.38 9.20
N GLU A 230 -8.55 -9.47 8.49
CA GLU A 230 -9.83 -9.77 7.83
C GLU A 230 -9.72 -10.92 6.81
N GLY A 231 -8.58 -11.10 6.15
CA GLY A 231 -8.35 -12.20 5.21
C GLY A 231 -8.28 -13.54 5.93
N PHE A 232 -7.61 -13.62 7.08
CA PHE A 232 -7.61 -14.79 7.94
C PHE A 232 -9.01 -15.13 8.45
N LEU A 233 -9.73 -14.14 9.00
CA LEU A 233 -11.06 -14.36 9.55
C LEU A 233 -12.08 -14.75 8.48
N ALA A 234 -11.97 -14.20 7.27
CA ALA A 234 -12.79 -14.58 6.13
C ALA A 234 -12.59 -16.05 5.76
N GLU A 235 -11.32 -16.48 5.68
CA GLU A 235 -10.95 -17.86 5.34
C GLU A 235 -11.49 -18.85 6.38
N VAL A 236 -11.21 -18.63 7.67
CA VAL A 236 -11.68 -19.51 8.76
C VAL A 236 -13.21 -19.56 8.79
N SER A 237 -13.88 -18.42 8.58
CA SER A 237 -15.34 -18.34 8.54
C SER A 237 -15.92 -19.09 7.33
N ALA A 238 -15.26 -19.03 6.18
CA ALA A 238 -15.67 -19.75 4.97
C ALA A 238 -15.53 -21.27 5.16
N GLN A 239 -14.38 -21.73 5.67
CA GLN A 239 -14.16 -23.15 5.97
C GLN A 239 -15.15 -23.66 7.03
N LEU A 240 -15.49 -22.83 8.02
CA LEU A 240 -16.48 -23.21 9.04
C LEU A 240 -17.88 -23.38 8.45
N ARG A 241 -18.29 -22.50 7.53
CA ARG A 241 -19.58 -22.65 6.83
C ARG A 241 -19.60 -23.89 5.97
N GLN A 242 -18.54 -24.14 5.21
CA GLN A 242 -18.43 -25.34 4.38
C GLN A 242 -18.47 -26.61 5.24
N ALA A 243 -17.75 -26.66 6.37
CA ALA A 243 -17.78 -27.81 7.26
C ALA A 243 -19.19 -28.08 7.84
N LYS A 244 -19.96 -27.01 8.12
CA LYS A 244 -21.36 -27.10 8.58
C LYS A 244 -22.31 -27.59 7.49
N GLU A 245 -22.13 -27.12 6.25
CA GLU A 245 -22.96 -27.49 5.10
C GLU A 245 -22.69 -28.93 4.66
N ASP A 246 -21.42 -29.35 4.64
CA ASP A 246 -21.02 -30.69 4.25
C ASP A 246 -21.47 -31.74 5.29
N GLY A 247 -21.58 -31.39 6.57
CA GLY A 247 -22.06 -32.27 7.65
C GLY A 247 -21.16 -33.47 7.98
N ASP A 248 -20.22 -33.80 7.11
CA ASP A 248 -19.35 -34.98 7.16
C ASP A 248 -18.09 -34.78 8.03
N LYS A 249 -17.84 -33.56 8.53
CA LYS A 249 -16.61 -33.21 9.26
C LYS A 249 -16.88 -32.45 10.57
N PRO A 250 -17.61 -33.05 11.53
CA PRO A 250 -17.92 -32.39 12.81
C PRO A 250 -16.66 -32.03 13.63
N GLY A 251 -15.56 -32.77 13.45
CA GLY A 251 -14.29 -32.45 14.10
C GLY A 251 -13.65 -31.15 13.60
N LEU A 252 -13.67 -30.91 12.29
CA LEU A 252 -13.16 -29.68 11.69
C LEU A 252 -14.02 -28.47 12.09
N GLU A 253 -15.34 -28.64 12.10
CA GLU A 253 -16.24 -27.61 12.60
C GLU A 253 -15.88 -27.18 14.03
N ALA A 254 -15.72 -28.14 14.94
CA ALA A 254 -15.37 -27.87 16.33
C ALA A 254 -14.02 -27.15 16.48
N MET A 255 -13.01 -27.51 15.68
CA MET A 255 -11.72 -26.80 15.65
C MET A 255 -11.85 -25.36 15.23
N LEU A 256 -12.50 -25.11 14.10
CA LEU A 256 -12.64 -23.76 13.54
C LEU A 256 -13.46 -22.87 14.48
N GLN A 257 -14.50 -23.43 15.10
CA GLN A 257 -15.23 -22.75 16.17
C GLN A 257 -14.32 -22.38 17.34
N LYS A 258 -13.48 -23.31 17.81
CA LYS A 258 -12.56 -23.06 18.93
C LYS A 258 -11.54 -21.97 18.60
N VAL A 259 -11.02 -21.94 17.38
CA VAL A 259 -10.11 -20.88 16.91
C VAL A 259 -10.79 -19.51 16.97
N LEU A 260 -12.01 -19.39 16.43
CA LEU A 260 -12.76 -18.12 16.44
C LEU A 260 -13.15 -17.68 17.86
N GLN A 261 -13.48 -18.63 18.74
CA GLN A 261 -13.76 -18.35 20.16
C GLN A 261 -12.54 -17.81 20.89
N LEU A 262 -11.37 -18.44 20.72
CA LEU A 262 -10.11 -17.99 21.34
C LEU A 262 -9.70 -16.62 20.80
N TYR A 263 -9.86 -16.38 19.50
CA TYR A 263 -9.68 -15.06 18.89
C TYR A 263 -10.58 -14.01 19.55
N ALA A 264 -11.90 -14.29 19.63
CA ALA A 264 -12.86 -13.36 20.19
C ALA A 264 -12.61 -13.05 21.66
N SER A 265 -12.31 -14.08 22.46
CA SER A 265 -11.91 -13.93 23.86
C SER A 265 -10.69 -13.03 24.01
N THR A 266 -9.66 -13.25 23.18
CA THR A 266 -8.41 -12.47 23.18
C THR A 266 -8.68 -11.01 22.85
N VAL A 267 -9.39 -10.73 21.75
CA VAL A 267 -9.66 -9.36 21.29
C VAL A 267 -10.57 -8.60 22.26
N LEU A 268 -11.62 -9.24 22.79
CA LEU A 268 -12.52 -8.61 23.76
C LEU A 268 -11.80 -8.37 25.10
N SER A 269 -10.87 -9.23 25.50
CA SER A 269 -10.13 -9.07 26.76
C SER A 269 -9.14 -7.91 26.76
N LYS A 270 -8.77 -7.36 25.59
CA LYS A 270 -7.85 -6.21 25.47
C LYS A 270 -8.34 -4.95 26.22
N ARG A 271 -9.65 -4.80 26.42
CA ARG A 271 -10.24 -3.62 27.07
C ARG A 271 -11.15 -4.03 28.21
N SER A 272 -10.87 -3.47 29.38
CA SER A 272 -11.71 -3.60 30.57
C SER A 272 -12.68 -2.40 30.70
N TYR A 273 -13.91 -2.69 31.09
CA TYR A 273 -14.99 -1.75 31.42
C TYR A 273 -15.52 -2.00 32.84
N ALA A 274 -14.94 -2.97 33.56
CA ALA A 274 -15.27 -3.28 34.93
C ALA A 274 -15.05 -2.13 35.92
N LYS A 275 -14.35 -1.05 35.53
CA LYS A 275 -14.10 0.11 36.38
C LYS A 275 -14.60 1.40 35.74
N LYS A 276 -15.35 2.20 36.50
CA LYS A 276 -15.74 3.57 36.16
C LYS A 276 -15.23 4.50 37.26
N GLY A 277 -14.01 5.02 37.08
CA GLY A 277 -13.30 5.72 38.16
C GLY A 277 -12.86 4.74 39.24
N GLU A 278 -13.23 5.00 40.50
CA GLU A 278 -12.97 4.09 41.63
C GLU A 278 -14.03 2.99 41.80
N GLU A 279 -15.17 3.11 41.12
CA GLU A 279 -16.28 2.17 41.22
C GLU A 279 -16.08 0.93 40.33
N VAL A 280 -16.25 -0.26 40.91
CA VAL A 280 -16.24 -1.53 40.18
C VAL A 280 -17.66 -1.87 39.75
N LEU A 281 -17.90 -1.89 38.44
CA LEU A 281 -19.16 -2.31 37.85
C LEU A 281 -19.24 -3.85 37.88
N LYS A 282 -19.95 -4.40 38.87
CA LYS A 282 -20.01 -5.85 39.12
C LYS A 282 -20.45 -6.67 37.90
N ALA A 283 -21.48 -6.23 37.18
CA ALA A 283 -21.98 -6.93 35.99
C ALA A 283 -20.95 -6.94 34.84
N GLU A 284 -20.22 -5.84 34.63
CA GLU A 284 -19.14 -5.78 33.62
C GLU A 284 -17.94 -6.64 34.05
N LEU A 285 -17.58 -6.65 35.34
CA LEU A 285 -16.54 -7.54 35.87
C LEU A 285 -16.90 -9.02 35.68
N PHE A 286 -18.16 -9.36 35.90
CA PHE A 286 -18.66 -10.71 35.69
C PHE A 286 -18.61 -11.10 34.21
N LEU A 287 -19.06 -10.23 33.30
CA LEU A 287 -18.93 -10.45 31.86
C LEU A 287 -17.46 -10.62 31.44
N GLU A 288 -16.53 -9.80 31.94
CA GLU A 288 -15.09 -9.97 31.67
C GLU A 288 -14.54 -11.29 32.17
N THR A 289 -15.04 -11.80 33.30
CA THR A 289 -14.66 -13.10 33.84
C THR A 289 -15.11 -14.22 32.92
N ILE A 290 -16.34 -14.14 32.39
CA ILE A 290 -16.86 -15.12 31.42
C ILE A 290 -16.07 -15.05 30.10
N ILE A 291 -15.80 -13.84 29.58
CA ILE A 291 -15.06 -13.66 28.32
C ILE A 291 -13.68 -14.32 28.39
N LYS A 292 -12.98 -14.22 29.53
CA LYS A 292 -11.64 -14.79 29.75
C LYS A 292 -11.64 -16.28 30.09
N ALA A 293 -12.79 -16.84 30.43
CA ALA A 293 -12.88 -18.23 30.84
C ALA A 293 -13.03 -19.15 29.62
N PRO A 294 -12.51 -20.39 29.69
CA PRO A 294 -12.83 -21.44 28.73
C PRO A 294 -14.34 -21.66 28.64
N GLU A 295 -14.84 -21.98 27.45
CA GLU A 295 -16.27 -22.23 27.21
C GLU A 295 -16.83 -23.32 28.14
N GLU A 296 -16.02 -24.33 28.45
CA GLU A 296 -16.37 -25.46 29.33
C GLU A 296 -16.72 -25.00 30.75
N GLU A 297 -16.20 -23.85 31.18
CA GLU A 297 -16.45 -23.27 32.49
C GLU A 297 -17.64 -22.31 32.50
N TRP A 298 -18.17 -21.90 31.35
CA TRP A 298 -19.24 -20.91 31.26
C TRP A 298 -20.47 -21.32 32.05
N ASN A 299 -20.92 -22.58 31.93
CA ASN A 299 -22.10 -23.05 32.66
C ASN A 299 -21.92 -22.91 34.18
N LYS A 300 -20.75 -23.28 34.69
CA LYS A 300 -20.42 -23.17 36.11
C LYS A 300 -20.34 -21.71 36.55
N LEU A 301 -19.73 -20.84 35.74
CA LEU A 301 -19.61 -19.41 36.03
C LEU A 301 -20.97 -18.71 36.01
N LEU A 302 -21.81 -19.01 35.02
CA LEU A 302 -23.16 -18.47 34.88
C LEU A 302 -24.04 -18.90 36.06
N ILE A 303 -24.03 -20.19 36.42
CA ILE A 303 -24.79 -20.67 37.58
C ILE A 303 -24.33 -19.97 38.87
N ASN A 304 -23.02 -19.91 39.13
CA ASN A 304 -22.51 -19.36 40.39
C ASN A 304 -22.55 -17.82 40.47
N GLY A 305 -22.46 -17.14 39.34
CA GLY A 305 -22.40 -15.68 39.27
C GLY A 305 -23.76 -15.00 39.12
N LEU A 306 -24.77 -15.71 38.59
CA LEU A 306 -26.13 -15.21 38.51
C LEU A 306 -26.87 -15.35 39.84
N THR A 307 -27.77 -14.40 40.14
CA THR A 307 -28.60 -14.40 41.37
C THR A 307 -29.42 -15.68 41.53
N ILE A 308 -29.76 -16.36 40.43
CA ILE A 308 -30.50 -17.63 40.42
C ILE A 308 -29.70 -18.75 41.11
N GLY A 309 -28.37 -18.75 41.03
CA GLY A 309 -27.49 -19.69 41.72
C GLY A 309 -26.72 -19.10 42.90
N LYS A 310 -27.28 -18.05 43.54
CA LYS A 310 -26.73 -17.32 44.69
C LYS A 310 -25.55 -16.37 44.38
N GLY A 311 -25.40 -15.97 43.14
CA GLY A 311 -24.46 -14.92 42.74
C GLY A 311 -24.99 -13.50 42.97
N ASP A 312 -24.16 -12.52 42.59
CA ASP A 312 -24.40 -11.09 42.84
C ASP A 312 -25.01 -10.33 41.65
N VAL A 313 -25.09 -10.95 40.45
CA VAL A 313 -25.51 -10.29 39.21
C VAL A 313 -26.83 -10.86 38.73
N SER A 314 -27.83 -10.03 38.45
CA SER A 314 -29.09 -10.51 37.88
C SER A 314 -28.96 -10.83 36.38
N PRO A 315 -29.81 -11.74 35.85
CA PRO A 315 -29.82 -12.03 34.40
C PRO A 315 -30.01 -10.79 33.53
N ASP A 316 -30.89 -9.86 33.95
CA ASP A 316 -31.17 -8.62 33.22
C ASP A 316 -29.97 -7.65 33.23
N GLU A 317 -29.22 -7.59 34.34
CA GLU A 317 -27.98 -6.80 34.41
C GLU A 317 -26.91 -7.37 33.49
N LEU A 318 -26.75 -8.70 33.44
CA LEU A 318 -25.82 -9.36 32.54
C LEU A 318 -26.20 -9.12 31.07
N ASP A 319 -27.47 -9.31 30.70
CA ASP A 319 -27.97 -9.03 29.35
C ASP A 319 -27.75 -7.55 28.97
N GLY A 320 -28.03 -6.63 29.89
CA GLY A 320 -27.81 -5.20 29.70
C GLY A 320 -26.34 -4.85 29.40
N VAL A 321 -25.36 -5.48 30.08
CA VAL A 321 -23.94 -5.24 29.79
C VAL A 321 -23.48 -5.93 28.51
N ILE A 322 -24.02 -7.11 28.17
CA ILE A 322 -23.73 -7.79 26.91
C ILE A 322 -24.21 -6.95 25.71
N LYS A 323 -25.46 -6.43 25.75
CA LYS A 323 -25.99 -5.55 24.70
C LYS A 323 -25.15 -4.30 24.50
N LYS A 324 -24.76 -3.64 25.59
CA LYS A 324 -23.82 -2.49 25.54
C LYS A 324 -22.47 -2.89 24.93
N ARG A 325 -21.98 -4.10 25.21
CA ARG A 325 -20.72 -4.60 24.64
C ARG A 325 -20.83 -4.86 23.13
N ILE A 326 -21.96 -5.40 22.68
CA ILE A 326 -22.27 -5.59 21.26
C ILE A 326 -22.32 -4.23 20.56
N GLU A 327 -23.09 -3.26 21.07
CA GLU A 327 -23.17 -1.90 20.51
C GLU A 327 -21.80 -1.23 20.37
N ARG A 328 -20.97 -1.31 21.41
CA ARG A 328 -19.60 -0.78 21.38
C ARG A 328 -18.73 -1.47 20.34
N THR A 329 -18.91 -2.77 20.14
CA THR A 329 -18.20 -3.54 19.12
C THR A 329 -18.63 -3.07 17.73
N LEU A 330 -19.94 -2.96 17.49
CA LEU A 330 -20.49 -2.49 16.21
C LEU A 330 -19.99 -1.10 15.81
N ILE A 331 -19.85 -0.16 16.75
CA ILE A 331 -19.38 1.20 16.48
C ILE A 331 -17.88 1.26 16.17
N ARG A 332 -17.09 0.30 16.68
CA ARG A 332 -15.62 0.36 16.64
C ARG A 332 -14.97 -0.49 15.56
N THR A 333 -15.72 -1.41 14.99
CA THR A 333 -15.29 -2.25 13.87
C THR A 333 -15.92 -1.75 12.59
N GLU A 334 -15.29 -2.03 11.45
CA GLU A 334 -15.90 -1.75 10.14
C GLU A 334 -17.20 -2.54 9.97
N GLY A 335 -18.23 -1.88 9.44
CA GLY A 335 -19.55 -2.48 9.23
C GLY A 335 -19.48 -3.65 8.25
N GLY A 336 -19.94 -4.82 8.68
CA GLY A 336 -19.96 -6.02 7.85
C GLY A 336 -18.64 -6.81 7.79
N SER A 337 -17.59 -6.35 8.48
CA SER A 337 -16.32 -7.07 8.64
C SER A 337 -16.50 -8.42 9.34
N TYR A 338 -15.59 -9.36 9.06
CA TYR A 338 -15.57 -10.64 9.74
C TYR A 338 -15.22 -10.48 11.21
N GLN A 339 -14.31 -9.56 11.56
CA GLN A 339 -14.05 -9.24 12.96
C GLN A 339 -15.33 -8.81 13.68
N GLN A 340 -16.13 -7.90 13.11
CA GLN A 340 -17.39 -7.48 13.72
C GLN A 340 -18.34 -8.65 13.97
N ARG A 341 -18.47 -9.55 12.99
CA ARG A 341 -19.35 -10.72 13.05
C ARG A 341 -18.90 -11.69 14.14
N VAL A 342 -17.64 -12.11 14.12
CA VAL A 342 -17.07 -13.10 15.06
C VAL A 342 -17.21 -12.61 16.51
N LEU A 343 -16.86 -11.34 16.77
CA LEU A 343 -16.97 -10.77 18.12
C LEU A 343 -18.44 -10.67 18.59
N THR A 344 -19.35 -10.32 17.68
CA THR A 344 -20.78 -10.22 18.00
C THR A 344 -21.39 -11.59 18.25
N GLU A 345 -21.07 -12.59 17.43
CA GLU A 345 -21.54 -13.97 17.60
C GLU A 345 -21.04 -14.57 18.92
N TYR A 346 -19.79 -14.32 19.30
CA TYR A 346 -19.25 -14.76 20.59
C TYR A 346 -20.05 -14.19 21.77
N LEU A 347 -20.33 -12.88 21.77
CA LEU A 347 -21.11 -12.22 22.81
C LEU A 347 -22.56 -12.72 22.84
N LYS A 348 -23.18 -12.95 21.66
CA LYS A 348 -24.50 -13.57 21.55
C LYS A 348 -24.52 -15.01 22.05
N GLY A 349 -23.43 -15.76 21.87
CA GLY A 349 -23.28 -17.10 22.44
C GLY A 349 -23.33 -17.10 23.96
N ILE A 350 -22.64 -16.15 24.60
CA ILE A 350 -22.72 -15.95 26.07
C ILE A 350 -24.15 -15.57 26.49
N GLN A 351 -24.79 -14.67 25.74
CA GLN A 351 -26.18 -14.27 25.99
C GLN A 351 -27.14 -15.47 25.92
N SER A 352 -27.12 -16.23 24.82
CA SER A 352 -27.96 -17.41 24.61
C SER A 352 -27.77 -18.43 25.73
N ARG A 353 -26.52 -18.70 26.12
CA ARG A 353 -26.23 -19.65 27.21
C ARG A 353 -26.77 -19.17 28.55
N SER A 354 -26.65 -17.86 28.84
CA SER A 354 -27.21 -17.26 30.05
C SER A 354 -28.74 -17.36 30.09
N GLU A 355 -29.40 -17.13 28.95
CA GLU A 355 -30.85 -17.25 28.80
C GLU A 355 -31.30 -18.71 28.98
N GLU A 356 -30.62 -19.67 28.36
CA GLU A 356 -30.87 -21.11 28.52
C GLU A 356 -30.82 -21.55 30.00
N ILE A 357 -29.73 -21.21 30.70
CA ILE A 357 -29.56 -21.56 32.12
C ILE A 357 -30.63 -20.91 33.00
N THR A 358 -30.94 -19.64 32.72
CA THR A 358 -31.99 -18.92 33.43
C THR A 358 -33.34 -19.61 33.26
N HIS A 359 -33.67 -20.03 32.04
CA HIS A 359 -34.92 -20.71 31.72
C HIS A 359 -35.01 -22.09 32.40
N LEU A 360 -33.94 -22.88 32.35
CA LEU A 360 -33.85 -24.21 32.98
C LEU A 360 -34.02 -24.14 34.50
N LEU A 361 -33.36 -23.18 35.16
CA LEU A 361 -33.41 -23.04 36.62
C LEU A 361 -34.70 -22.40 37.13
N GLN A 362 -35.39 -21.60 36.31
CA GLN A 362 -36.71 -21.05 36.64
C GLN A 362 -37.86 -22.05 36.41
N GLY A 363 -37.57 -23.25 35.90
CA GLY A 363 -38.58 -24.30 35.69
C GLY A 363 -39.62 -23.96 34.62
N LYS A 364 -39.35 -22.97 33.77
CA LYS A 364 -40.16 -22.74 32.57
C LYS A 364 -39.68 -23.76 31.54
N THR A 365 -40.44 -24.83 31.34
CA THR A 365 -40.22 -25.70 30.18
C THR A 365 -40.90 -25.04 28.97
N GLN A 366 -40.23 -25.10 27.83
CA GLN A 366 -40.60 -24.48 26.55
C GLN A 366 -42.02 -24.81 26.09
#